data_AF-A0A3B3UME3-F1
#
_entry.id   AF-A0A3B3UME3-F1
#
_cell.length_a   1.000
_cell.length_b   1.000
_cell.length_c   1.000
_cell.angle_alpha   90.00
_cell.angle_beta   90.00
_cell.angle_gamma   90.00
#
_symmetry.space_group_name_H-M   'P 1'
#
loop_
_entity.id
_entity.type
_entity.pdbx_description
1 polymer ?
#
loop_
_entity_poly.entity_id
_entity_poly.type
_entity_poly.pdbx_seq_one_letter_code
_entity_poly.pdbx_strand_id
1 'polypeptide(L)'
;MAGSLWKLCHLPTKAALQSVKERGKWESKKEFILSVTGATVGLGNVWRFPYLCYKNGGGAFFIPYGLFLVTCGIPMFILETSLGQYTSQGGIMCWRKVCPLFEGLGYASQMIIFYASVSYIVVLAWAFLYFFASFSTELPWTSCNNVWNTDNCVVINHYNGSANWTGRNASLSSSVLEFWQ
;
A
#
# COMPACT_ATOMS: atom_id res chain seq x y z
N MET A 1 -29.91 -48.01 -32.76
CA MET A 1 -29.33 -47.24 -31.64
C MET A 1 -28.51 -46.02 -32.12
N ALA A 2 -28.98 -45.25 -33.12
CA ALA A 2 -28.25 -44.09 -33.65
C ALA A 2 -29.07 -42.78 -33.65
N GLY A 3 -30.36 -42.81 -33.28
CA GLY A 3 -31.24 -41.64 -33.28
C GLY A 3 -31.29 -40.84 -31.96
N SER A 4 -30.66 -41.33 -30.88
CA SER A 4 -30.73 -40.69 -29.55
C SER A 4 -29.63 -39.64 -29.33
N LEU A 5 -28.52 -39.73 -30.05
CA LEU A 5 -27.35 -38.85 -29.85
C LEU A 5 -27.47 -37.48 -30.55
N TRP A 6 -28.31 -37.34 -31.57
CA TRP A 6 -28.47 -36.07 -32.29
C TRP A 6 -29.36 -35.05 -31.54
N LYS A 7 -30.18 -35.50 -30.59
CA LYS A 7 -31.00 -34.62 -29.74
C LYS A 7 -30.21 -33.89 -28.65
N LEU A 8 -28.98 -34.31 -28.36
CA LEU A 8 -28.10 -33.64 -27.38
C LEU A 8 -27.33 -32.45 -27.97
N CYS A 9 -27.29 -32.30 -29.30
CA CYS A 9 -26.63 -31.16 -29.97
C CYS A 9 -27.57 -29.96 -30.22
N HIS A 10 -28.88 -30.12 -29.93
CA HIS A 10 -29.88 -29.05 -30.00
C HIS A 10 -30.38 -28.64 -28.62
N LEU A 11 -29.51 -28.68 -27.60
CA LEU A 11 -29.76 -27.90 -26.39
C LEU A 11 -29.82 -26.43 -26.80
N PRO A 12 -30.90 -25.70 -26.48
CA PRO A 12 -31.00 -24.31 -26.84
C PRO A 12 -29.84 -23.58 -26.16
N THR A 13 -29.01 -22.93 -26.97
CA THR A 13 -28.04 -21.89 -26.60
C THR A 13 -28.79 -20.66 -26.03
N LYS A 14 -29.70 -20.88 -25.08
CA LYS A 14 -30.50 -19.87 -24.39
C LYS A 14 -30.20 -19.83 -22.89
N ALA A 15 -29.44 -20.80 -22.35
CA ALA A 15 -29.01 -20.80 -20.95
C ALA A 15 -27.62 -20.16 -20.72
N ALA A 16 -26.81 -19.95 -21.76
CA ALA A 16 -25.49 -19.32 -21.66
C ALA A 16 -25.50 -17.81 -21.99
N LEU A 17 -26.68 -17.18 -22.01
CA LEU A 17 -26.81 -15.73 -22.03
C LEU A 17 -27.16 -15.29 -20.61
N GLN A 18 -26.28 -15.58 -19.65
CA GLN A 18 -26.18 -14.72 -18.48
C GLN A 18 -26.00 -13.32 -19.08
N SER A 19 -27.01 -12.47 -18.92
CA SER A 19 -26.91 -11.06 -19.28
C SER A 19 -25.55 -10.59 -18.78
N VAL A 20 -24.65 -10.21 -19.68
CA VAL A 20 -23.36 -9.65 -19.30
C VAL A 20 -23.70 -8.50 -18.38
N LYS A 21 -23.50 -8.70 -17.06
CA LYS A 21 -23.94 -7.74 -16.05
C LYS A 21 -23.23 -6.44 -16.40
N GLU A 22 -24.02 -5.43 -16.75
CA GLU A 22 -23.46 -4.14 -17.15
C GLU A 22 -22.57 -3.64 -16.02
N ARG A 23 -21.40 -3.09 -16.36
CA ARG A 23 -20.42 -2.67 -15.35
C ARG A 23 -21.07 -1.61 -14.45
N GLY A 24 -20.98 -1.82 -13.13
CA GLY A 24 -21.45 -0.84 -12.15
C GLY A 24 -20.74 0.50 -12.34
N LYS A 25 -21.52 1.58 -12.30
CA LYS A 25 -21.01 2.96 -12.30
C LYS A 25 -21.01 3.48 -10.86
N TRP A 26 -20.21 4.51 -10.62
CA TRP A 26 -20.26 5.24 -9.35
C TRP A 26 -21.58 6.00 -9.24
N GLU A 27 -22.21 5.96 -8.07
CA GLU A 27 -23.45 6.69 -7.80
C GLU A 27 -23.17 8.20 -7.77
N SER A 28 -22.00 8.60 -7.25
CA SER A 28 -21.57 9.99 -7.24
C SER A 28 -20.12 10.21 -7.69
N LYS A 29 -19.85 11.39 -8.27
CA LYS A 29 -18.48 11.83 -8.57
C LYS A 29 -17.61 11.95 -7.32
N LYS A 30 -18.22 12.23 -6.16
CA LYS A 30 -17.52 12.39 -4.88
C LYS A 30 -16.95 11.06 -4.39
N GLU A 31 -17.70 9.97 -4.51
CA GLU A 31 -17.21 8.62 -4.21
C GLU A 31 -15.98 8.28 -5.04
N PHE A 32 -16.04 8.55 -6.35
CA PHE A 32 -14.90 8.32 -7.23
C PHE A 32 -13.65 9.09 -6.79
N ILE A 33 -13.79 10.39 -6.52
CA ILE A 33 -12.66 11.23 -6.07
C ILE A 33 -12.12 10.74 -4.72
N LEU A 34 -13.00 10.37 -3.80
CA LEU A 34 -12.60 9.87 -2.48
C LEU A 34 -11.86 8.54 -2.59
N SER A 35 -12.35 7.60 -3.40
CA SER A 35 -11.67 6.32 -3.65
C SER A 35 -10.28 6.51 -4.28
N VAL A 36 -10.18 7.39 -5.27
CA VAL A 36 -8.91 7.74 -5.92
C VAL A 36 -7.93 8.40 -4.94
N THR A 37 -8.41 9.33 -4.12
CA THR A 37 -7.59 10.02 -3.11
C THR A 37 -7.09 9.02 -2.06
N GLY A 38 -7.95 8.12 -1.60
CA GLY A 38 -7.56 7.06 -0.66
C GLY A 38 -6.54 6.08 -1.24
N ALA A 39 -6.60 5.79 -2.54
CA ALA A 39 -5.58 4.99 -3.22
C ALA A 39 -4.25 5.73 -3.40
N THR A 40 -4.28 7.06 -3.50
CA THR A 40 -3.08 7.89 -3.72
C THR A 40 -2.35 8.23 -2.42
N VAL A 41 -3.09 8.38 -1.31
CA VAL A 41 -2.53 8.74 0.01
C VAL A 41 -2.24 7.47 0.81
N GLY A 42 -0.97 7.10 0.95
CA GLY A 42 -0.52 5.95 1.75
C GLY A 42 0.53 6.28 2.81
N LEU A 43 0.94 5.28 3.61
CA LEU A 43 1.97 5.43 4.66
C LEU A 43 3.30 5.98 4.12
N GLY A 44 3.61 5.72 2.85
CA GLY A 44 4.79 6.29 2.19
C GLY A 44 4.80 7.83 2.20
N ASN A 45 3.65 8.48 2.12
CA ASN A 45 3.58 9.95 2.21
C ASN A 45 3.85 10.46 3.63
N VAL A 46 3.61 9.63 4.66
CA VAL A 46 3.78 9.99 6.07
C VAL A 46 5.25 9.89 6.50
N TRP A 47 5.95 8.81 6.16
CA TRP A 47 7.34 8.62 6.61
C TRP A 47 8.39 8.87 5.51
N ARG A 48 8.11 8.52 4.25
CA ARG A 48 9.16 8.45 3.21
C ARG A 48 9.40 9.83 2.64
N PHE A 49 8.30 10.56 2.40
CA PHE A 49 8.39 11.91 1.88
C PHE A 49 9.16 12.84 2.83
N PRO A 50 8.85 12.94 4.15
CA PRO A 50 9.62 13.80 5.04
C PRO A 50 11.08 13.35 5.18
N TYR A 51 11.33 12.04 5.28
CA TYR A 51 12.68 11.49 5.36
C TYR A 51 13.52 11.88 4.13
N LEU A 52 12.95 11.75 2.93
CA LEU A 52 13.64 12.03 1.69
C LEU A 52 13.84 13.55 1.48
N CYS A 53 12.86 14.38 1.87
CA CYS A 53 13.01 15.83 1.90
C CYS A 53 14.18 16.22 2.81
N TYR A 54 14.22 15.71 4.04
CA TYR A 54 15.28 16.03 4.99
C TYR A 54 16.67 15.64 4.47
N LYS A 55 16.81 14.42 3.92
CA LYS A 55 18.09 13.92 3.39
C LYS A 55 18.59 14.68 2.16
N ASN A 56 17.69 15.20 1.32
CA ASN A 56 18.03 15.83 0.05
C ASN A 56 18.00 17.38 0.10
N GLY A 57 18.36 17.97 1.23
CA GLY A 57 18.46 19.43 1.35
C GLY A 57 17.17 20.15 1.75
N GLY A 58 16.26 19.44 2.45
CA GLY A 58 15.07 20.00 3.05
C GLY A 58 14.15 20.68 2.04
N GLY A 59 13.97 21.99 2.18
CA GLY A 59 13.09 22.79 1.32
C GLY A 59 13.53 22.84 -0.15
N ALA A 60 14.81 22.66 -0.47
CA ALA A 60 15.28 22.67 -1.85
C ALA A 60 14.76 21.48 -2.67
N PHE A 61 14.42 20.36 -2.01
CA PHE A 61 13.88 19.16 -2.65
C PHE A 61 12.52 19.39 -3.34
N PHE A 62 11.76 20.41 -2.92
CA PHE A 62 10.46 20.71 -3.54
C PHE A 62 10.58 21.15 -5.00
N ILE A 63 11.70 21.74 -5.41
CA ILE A 63 11.92 22.19 -6.79
C ILE A 63 11.95 21.00 -7.77
N PRO A 64 12.87 20.02 -7.63
CA PRO A 64 12.86 18.85 -8.49
C PRO A 64 11.60 17.99 -8.29
N TYR A 65 11.09 17.87 -7.05
CA TYR A 65 9.86 17.12 -6.78
C TYR A 65 8.66 17.69 -7.54
N GLY A 66 8.44 19.01 -7.50
CA GLY A 66 7.38 19.68 -8.23
C GLY A 66 7.52 19.55 -9.74
N LEU A 67 8.75 19.65 -10.25
CA LEU A 67 9.03 19.48 -11.69
C LEU A 67 8.64 18.08 -12.16
N PHE A 68 9.12 17.02 -11.53
CA PHE A 68 8.77 15.65 -11.91
C PHE A 68 7.29 15.33 -11.67
N LEU A 69 6.66 15.93 -10.67
CA LEU A 69 5.24 15.77 -10.42
C LEU A 69 4.40 16.37 -11.57
N VAL A 70 4.75 17.57 -12.05
CA VAL A 70 4.00 18.21 -13.15
C VAL A 70 4.32 17.59 -14.50
N THR A 71 5.58 17.23 -14.77
CA THR A 71 6.00 16.71 -16.08
C THR A 71 5.75 15.21 -16.27
N CYS A 72 5.80 14.41 -15.21
CA CYS A 72 5.66 12.96 -15.28
C CYS A 72 4.49 12.43 -14.44
N GLY A 73 4.36 12.89 -13.19
CA GLY A 73 3.36 12.38 -12.24
C GLY A 73 1.91 12.63 -12.70
N ILE A 74 1.54 13.90 -12.88
CA ILE A 74 0.20 14.31 -13.29
C ILE A 74 -0.16 13.72 -14.67
N PRO A 75 0.70 13.81 -15.72
CA PRO A 75 0.39 13.22 -17.01
C PRO A 75 0.18 11.70 -16.96
N MET A 76 1.01 10.94 -16.23
CA MET A 76 0.83 9.50 -16.06
C MET A 76 -0.49 9.16 -15.35
N PHE A 77 -0.83 9.90 -14.29
CA PHE A 77 -2.06 9.71 -13.55
C PHE A 77 -3.32 9.96 -14.40
N ILE A 78 -3.30 11.04 -15.21
CA ILE A 78 -4.40 11.35 -16.14
C ILE A 78 -4.47 10.29 -17.24
N LEU A 79 -3.33 9.85 -17.79
CA LEU A 79 -3.28 8.81 -18.80
C LEU A 79 -3.89 7.49 -18.29
N GLU A 80 -3.49 7.02 -17.11
CA GLU A 80 -4.01 5.78 -16.53
C GLU A 80 -5.51 5.88 -16.24
N THR A 81 -5.94 6.99 -15.64
CA THR A 81 -7.36 7.20 -15.31
C THR A 81 -8.24 7.30 -16.56
N SER A 82 -7.80 8.06 -17.58
CA SER A 82 -8.53 8.21 -18.85
C SER A 82 -8.59 6.90 -19.63
N LEU A 83 -7.50 6.12 -19.66
CA LEU A 83 -7.44 4.80 -20.27
C LEU A 83 -8.42 3.81 -19.59
N GLY A 84 -8.46 3.83 -18.25
CA GLY A 84 -9.39 3.02 -17.46
C GLY A 84 -10.85 3.40 -17.70
N GLN A 85 -11.16 4.70 -17.81
CA GLN A 85 -12.50 5.18 -18.14
C GLN A 85 -12.91 4.84 -19.59
N TYR A 86 -12.00 5.01 -20.55
CA TYR A 86 -12.24 4.74 -21.96
C TYR A 86 -12.48 3.25 -22.24
N THR A 87 -11.62 2.38 -21.72
CA THR A 87 -11.75 0.92 -21.95
C THR A 87 -12.85 0.29 -21.10
N SER A 88 -13.17 0.91 -19.95
CA SER A 88 -14.14 0.41 -18.97
C SER A 88 -13.92 -1.07 -18.60
N GLN A 89 -12.68 -1.53 -18.63
CA GLN A 89 -12.26 -2.90 -18.28
C GLN A 89 -11.19 -2.91 -17.18
N GLY A 90 -10.80 -4.10 -16.70
CA GLY A 90 -9.71 -4.24 -15.73
C GLY A 90 -8.33 -4.11 -16.41
N GLY A 91 -7.26 -3.95 -15.61
CA GLY A 91 -5.91 -3.65 -16.12
C GLY A 91 -5.39 -4.61 -17.20
N ILE A 92 -5.61 -5.92 -17.04
CA ILE A 92 -5.18 -6.94 -18.02
C ILE A 92 -5.96 -6.81 -19.35
N MET A 93 -7.28 -6.74 -19.26
CA MET A 93 -8.15 -6.63 -20.44
C MET A 93 -8.02 -5.28 -21.15
N CYS A 94 -7.67 -4.23 -20.41
CA CYS A 94 -7.38 -2.90 -20.94
C CYS A 94 -6.21 -2.96 -21.94
N TRP A 95 -5.08 -3.56 -21.56
CA TRP A 95 -3.92 -3.71 -22.45
C TRP A 95 -4.24 -4.59 -23.66
N ARG A 96 -5.01 -5.66 -23.49
CA ARG A 96 -5.44 -6.53 -24.60
C ARG A 96 -6.27 -5.79 -25.66
N LYS A 97 -7.09 -4.82 -25.26
CA LYS A 97 -7.89 -3.98 -26.18
C LYS A 97 -7.08 -2.88 -26.86
N VAL A 98 -6.09 -2.31 -26.18
CA VAL A 98 -5.27 -1.20 -26.70
C VAL A 98 -4.19 -1.74 -27.63
N CYS A 99 -3.40 -2.71 -27.14
CA CYS A 99 -2.37 -3.38 -27.91
C CYS A 99 -2.09 -4.77 -27.31
N PRO A 100 -2.51 -5.87 -27.97
CA PRO A 100 -2.36 -7.22 -27.42
C PRO A 100 -0.90 -7.65 -27.22
N LEU A 101 0.06 -7.02 -27.91
CA LEU A 101 1.49 -7.25 -27.69
C LEU A 101 1.93 -6.88 -26.26
N PHE A 102 1.28 -5.88 -25.66
CA PHE A 102 1.59 -5.39 -24.32
C PHE A 102 0.70 -6.02 -23.23
N GLU A 103 0.02 -7.14 -23.51
CA GLU A 103 -0.80 -7.85 -22.51
C GLU A 103 0.00 -8.23 -21.26
N GLY A 104 1.30 -8.49 -21.40
CA GLY A 104 2.23 -8.76 -20.30
C GLY A 104 2.32 -7.63 -19.25
N LEU A 105 2.11 -6.37 -19.63
CA LEU A 105 2.10 -5.23 -18.69
C LEU A 105 0.94 -5.33 -17.69
N GLY A 106 -0.20 -5.85 -18.12
CA GLY A 106 -1.35 -6.10 -17.26
C GLY A 106 -1.05 -7.15 -16.19
N TYR A 107 -0.40 -8.26 -16.57
CA TYR A 107 -0.01 -9.30 -15.61
C TYR A 107 1.10 -8.82 -14.67
N ALA A 108 2.11 -8.11 -15.19
CA ALA A 108 3.19 -7.57 -14.39
C ALA A 108 2.69 -6.57 -13.33
N SER A 109 1.81 -5.64 -13.71
CA SER A 109 1.20 -4.69 -12.77
C SER A 109 0.40 -5.40 -11.67
N GLN A 110 -0.36 -6.44 -12.01
CA GLN A 110 -1.11 -7.21 -11.03
C GLN A 110 -0.21 -7.95 -10.03
N MET A 111 0.92 -8.52 -10.50
CA MET A 111 1.91 -9.14 -9.61
C MET A 111 2.54 -8.13 -8.66
N ILE A 112 2.91 -6.94 -9.16
CA ILE A 112 3.47 -5.87 -8.32
C ILE A 112 2.47 -5.45 -7.24
N ILE A 113 1.19 -5.26 -7.59
CA ILE A 113 0.14 -4.91 -6.62
C ILE A 113 -0.04 -6.02 -5.59
N PHE A 114 0.03 -7.28 -5.98
CA PHE A 114 -0.06 -8.41 -5.05
C PHE A 114 1.07 -8.39 -4.01
N TYR A 115 2.33 -8.29 -4.45
CA TYR A 115 3.48 -8.20 -3.52
C TYR A 115 3.42 -6.96 -2.62
N ALA A 116 3.00 -5.81 -3.19
CA ALA A 116 2.78 -4.60 -2.42
C ALA A 116 1.68 -4.79 -1.36
N SER A 117 0.58 -5.46 -1.71
CA SER A 117 -0.53 -5.71 -0.78
C SER A 117 -0.11 -6.61 0.39
N VAL A 118 0.63 -7.69 0.12
CA VAL A 118 1.12 -8.61 1.17
C VAL A 118 2.04 -7.88 2.15
N SER A 119 3.00 -7.10 1.64
CA SER A 119 3.90 -6.32 2.50
C SER A 119 3.16 -5.21 3.28
N TYR A 120 2.16 -4.58 2.66
CA TYR A 120 1.38 -3.51 3.30
C TYR A 120 0.49 -4.03 4.44
N ILE A 121 -0.11 -5.23 4.29
CA ILE A 121 -0.93 -5.86 5.34
C ILE A 121 -0.10 -6.10 6.61
N VAL A 122 1.16 -6.52 6.47
CA VAL A 122 2.05 -6.71 7.64
C VAL A 122 2.21 -5.40 8.40
N VAL A 123 2.53 -4.30 7.70
CA VAL A 123 2.67 -2.98 8.32
C VAL A 123 1.38 -2.53 9.01
N LEU A 124 0.22 -2.76 8.38
CA LEU A 124 -1.07 -2.45 9.00
C LEU A 124 -1.32 -3.31 10.26
N ALA A 125 -0.93 -4.58 10.25
CA ALA A 125 -1.05 -5.45 11.42
C ALA A 125 -0.21 -4.94 12.61
N TRP A 126 1.03 -4.50 12.35
CA TRP A 126 1.85 -3.82 13.36
C TRP A 126 1.17 -2.55 13.86
N ALA A 127 0.67 -1.68 12.96
CA ALA A 127 -0.04 -0.47 13.35
C ALA A 127 -1.25 -0.76 14.26
N PHE A 128 -2.02 -1.82 13.98
CA PHE A 128 -3.12 -2.25 14.84
C PHE A 128 -2.63 -2.77 16.20
N LEU A 129 -1.53 -3.53 16.24
CA LEU A 129 -0.92 -3.98 17.50
C LEU A 129 -0.55 -2.77 18.38
N TYR A 130 0.15 -1.78 17.81
CA TYR A 130 0.49 -0.54 18.52
C TYR A 130 -0.76 0.26 18.91
N PHE A 131 -1.79 0.30 18.07
CA PHE A 131 -3.05 0.96 18.37
C PHE A 131 -3.74 0.36 19.59
N PHE A 132 -3.87 -0.97 19.66
CA PHE A 132 -4.48 -1.64 20.81
C PHE A 132 -3.60 -1.56 22.07
N ALA A 133 -2.28 -1.66 21.92
CA ALA A 133 -1.33 -1.50 23.03
C ALA A 133 -1.33 -0.08 23.62
N SER A 134 -1.83 0.92 22.88
CA SER A 134 -1.95 2.31 23.33
C SER A 134 -3.12 2.55 24.30
N PHE A 135 -4.01 1.57 24.51
CA PHE A 135 -5.09 1.68 25.51
C PHE A 135 -4.64 1.35 26.94
N SER A 136 -3.38 0.99 27.14
CA SER A 136 -2.78 0.77 28.46
C SER A 136 -2.44 2.11 29.15
N THR A 137 -2.56 2.15 30.49
CA THR A 137 -2.23 3.35 31.28
C THR A 137 -0.77 3.75 31.16
N GLU A 138 0.12 2.76 31.17
CA GLU A 138 1.54 2.91 30.88
C GLU A 138 1.82 2.24 29.54
N LEU A 139 2.43 2.96 28.60
CA LEU A 139 2.70 2.44 27.27
C LEU A 139 3.84 1.42 27.36
N PRO A 140 3.74 0.24 26.71
CA PRO A 140 4.72 -0.83 26.92
C PRO A 140 6.14 -0.49 26.47
N TRP A 141 6.31 0.50 25.57
CA TRP A 141 7.61 0.96 25.07
C TRP A 141 8.23 2.14 25.84
N THR A 142 7.58 2.65 26.90
CA THR A 142 8.14 3.78 27.69
C THR A 142 9.16 3.35 28.73
N SER A 143 9.13 2.09 29.17
CA SER A 143 9.99 1.61 30.25
C SER A 143 10.85 0.41 29.85
N CYS A 144 11.99 0.26 30.52
CA CYS A 144 12.85 -0.91 30.37
C CYS A 144 12.43 -2.09 31.28
N ASN A 145 11.34 -1.99 32.04
CA ASN A 145 10.92 -3.01 33.01
C ASN A 145 9.94 -4.04 32.41
N ASN A 146 10.29 -4.64 31.28
CA ASN A 146 9.48 -5.64 30.61
C ASN A 146 10.30 -6.91 30.33
N VAL A 147 9.60 -8.02 30.12
CA VAL A 147 10.20 -9.36 29.91
C VAL A 147 11.02 -9.44 28.61
N TRP A 148 10.69 -8.62 27.61
CA TRP A 148 11.39 -8.58 26.33
C TRP A 148 12.63 -7.68 26.32
N ASN A 149 12.85 -6.88 27.36
CA ASN A 149 13.97 -5.94 27.38
C ASN A 149 15.28 -6.61 27.80
N THR A 150 16.40 -6.11 27.27
CA THR A 150 17.74 -6.58 27.62
C THR A 150 18.42 -5.70 28.66
N ASP A 151 19.52 -6.18 29.25
CA ASP A 151 20.35 -5.39 30.19
C ASP A 151 20.92 -4.10 29.56
N ASN A 152 20.91 -4.00 28.23
CA ASN A 152 21.39 -2.85 27.47
C ASN A 152 20.29 -1.80 27.18
N CYS A 153 19.06 -2.03 27.65
CA CYS A 153 17.94 -1.12 27.45
C CYS A 153 18.18 0.23 28.14
N VAL A 154 17.94 1.31 27.41
CA VAL A 154 17.95 2.68 27.94
C VAL A 154 16.64 3.39 27.65
N VAL A 155 16.09 4.06 28.66
CA VAL A 155 14.92 4.94 28.48
C VAL A 155 15.41 6.31 28.05
N ILE A 156 14.96 6.77 26.89
CA ILE A 156 15.24 8.13 26.41
C ILE A 156 14.34 9.08 27.18
N ASN A 157 14.88 9.68 28.23
CA ASN A 157 14.18 10.66 29.05
C ASN A 157 14.77 12.06 28.89
N HIS A 158 13.91 13.08 28.91
CA HIS A 158 14.29 14.49 28.77
C HIS A 158 14.99 15.08 30.01
N TYR A 159 15.21 14.29 31.06
CA TYR A 159 15.90 14.73 32.26
C TYR A 159 17.41 14.68 32.03
N ASN A 160 18.10 15.80 32.28
CA ASN A 160 19.55 15.93 32.19
C ASN A 160 20.24 15.10 33.30
N GLY A 161 20.24 13.78 33.15
CA GLY A 161 20.95 12.84 34.01
C GLY A 161 22.26 12.44 33.36
N SER A 162 23.38 12.98 33.84
CA SER A 162 24.71 12.48 33.48
C SER A 162 24.92 11.12 34.14
N ALA A 163 24.54 10.04 33.46
CA ALA A 163 24.91 8.69 33.88
C ALA A 163 26.38 8.43 33.53
N ASN A 164 27.13 7.87 34.49
CA ASN A 164 28.55 7.59 34.34
C ASN A 164 28.71 6.27 33.55
N TRP A 165 28.80 6.37 32.22
CA TRP A 165 28.74 5.22 31.29
C TRP A 165 30.08 4.50 31.09
N THR A 166 31.02 4.61 32.02
CA THR A 166 32.41 4.16 31.87
C THR A 166 32.63 2.64 31.84
N GLY A 167 31.58 1.81 31.67
CA GLY A 167 31.69 0.35 31.71
C GLY A 167 30.93 -0.43 30.64
N ARG A 168 30.20 0.20 29.71
CA ARG A 168 29.43 -0.53 28.69
C ARG A 168 30.09 -0.44 27.32
N ASN A 169 30.89 -1.44 26.97
CA ASN A 169 31.36 -1.70 25.59
C ASN A 169 30.23 -2.27 24.68
N ALA A 170 28.96 -2.07 25.04
CA ALA A 170 27.81 -2.65 24.36
C ALA A 170 27.02 -1.58 23.60
N SER A 171 26.50 -1.94 22.43
CA SER A 171 25.56 -1.12 21.66
C SER A 171 24.26 -0.93 22.46
N LEU A 172 24.08 0.25 23.04
CA LEU A 172 22.87 0.62 23.78
C LEU A 172 21.66 0.64 22.83
N SER A 173 20.52 0.10 23.28
CA SER A 173 19.25 0.12 22.54
C SER A 173 18.17 0.82 23.35
N SER A 174 17.33 1.62 22.69
CA SER A 174 16.23 2.30 23.37
C SER A 174 15.08 1.35 23.66
N SER A 175 14.31 1.59 24.73
CA SER A 175 13.09 0.81 25.06
C SER A 175 12.10 0.69 23.90
N VAL A 176 12.00 1.70 23.04
CA VAL A 176 11.15 1.69 21.85
C VAL A 176 11.69 0.77 20.75
N LEU A 177 13.01 0.72 20.59
CA LEU A 177 13.67 -0.15 19.61
C LEU A 177 13.57 -1.62 20.04
N GLU A 178 13.75 -1.92 21.33
CA GLU A 178 13.61 -3.29 21.85
C GLU A 178 12.17 -3.80 21.77
N PHE A 179 11.16 -2.94 21.95
CA PHE A 179 9.76 -3.32 21.73
C PHE A 179 9.42 -3.59 20.25
N TRP A 180 10.17 -2.98 19.32
CA TRP A 180 10.00 -3.17 17.88
C TRP A 180 10.68 -4.42 17.32
N GLN A 181 11.62 -5.00 18.07
CA GLN A 181 12.40 -6.18 17.67
C GLN A 181 11.58 -7.47 17.84
#